data_AF-A0A512ITK5-F1
#
_entry.id   AF-A0A512ITK5-F1
#
_cell.length_a   1.000
_cell.length_b   1.000
_cell.length_c   1.000
_cell.angle_alpha   90.00
_cell.angle_beta   90.00
_cell.angle_gamma   90.00
#
_symmetry.space_group_name_H-M   'P 1'
#
loop_
_entity.id
_entity.type
_entity.pdbx_description
1 polymer ?
#
loop_
_entity_poly.entity_id
_entity_poly.type
_entity_poly.pdbx_seq_one_letter_code
_entity_poly.pdbx_strand_id
1 'polypeptide(L)'
;MLSAVGPGSGARPQSSFSQWERLEVASAGVSADADEPVTAEHLEWADIVFVMERSHRRKLQQRFGTALKNARLTCLGIPDNFALTEPGLVRLLEAKVTPHLR
;
A
#
# COMPACT_ATOMS: atom_id res chain seq x y z
N MET A 1 -7.51 1.71 2.84
CA MET A 1 -6.47 0.68 2.62
C MET A 1 -5.11 1.30 2.20
N LEU A 2 -4.00 0.67 2.59
CA LEU A 2 -2.61 0.94 2.17
C LEU A 2 -2.09 -0.25 1.36
N SER A 3 -1.29 0.00 0.31
CA SER A 3 -0.47 -1.04 -0.34
C SER A 3 1.00 -0.64 -0.35
N ALA A 4 1.86 -1.44 0.27
CA ALA A 4 3.31 -1.28 0.28
C ALA A 4 3.94 -2.20 -0.76
N VAL A 5 4.91 -1.70 -1.51
CA VAL A 5 5.66 -2.47 -2.51
C VAL A 5 7.15 -2.23 -2.32
N GLY A 6 7.94 -3.31 -2.39
CA GLY A 6 9.39 -3.29 -2.17
C GLY A 6 10.11 -4.45 -2.89
N PRO A 7 11.45 -4.48 -2.82
CA PRO A 7 12.26 -5.43 -3.57
C PRO A 7 12.22 -6.79 -2.87
N GLY A 8 11.85 -7.84 -3.61
CA GLY A 8 11.67 -9.18 -3.04
C GLY A 8 12.95 -9.75 -2.48
N SER A 9 13.07 -9.78 -1.14
CA SER A 9 14.23 -10.33 -0.46
C SER A 9 13.86 -11.17 0.79
N GLY A 10 12.59 -11.51 0.98
CA GLY A 10 12.17 -12.51 1.94
C GLY A 10 11.54 -11.95 3.21
N ALA A 11 10.29 -11.52 3.12
CA ALA A 11 9.32 -11.64 4.21
C ALA A 11 7.91 -11.71 3.59
N ARG A 12 7.29 -12.90 3.59
CA ARG A 12 6.03 -13.18 2.87
C ARG A 12 4.87 -12.27 3.31
N PRO A 13 4.26 -11.48 2.41
CA PRO A 13 2.94 -10.91 2.63
C PRO A 13 1.91 -11.59 1.72
N GLN A 14 0.81 -12.08 2.31
CA GLN A 14 -0.28 -12.71 1.57
C GLN A 14 -1.19 -11.65 0.95
N SER A 15 -1.05 -11.39 -0.34
CA SER A 15 -2.11 -10.79 -1.16
C SER A 15 -1.91 -11.08 -2.64
N SER A 16 -3.03 -11.20 -3.35
CA SER A 16 -3.22 -11.80 -4.69
C SER A 16 -2.56 -11.08 -5.88
N PHE A 17 -1.54 -10.25 -5.67
CA PHE A 17 -0.84 -9.51 -6.72
C PHE A 17 0.27 -10.34 -7.41
N SER A 18 0.03 -11.64 -7.60
CA SER A 18 1.01 -12.64 -8.09
C SER A 18 1.53 -12.42 -9.52
N GLN A 19 1.02 -11.43 -10.26
CA GLN A 19 1.46 -11.11 -11.63
C GLN A 19 2.76 -10.31 -11.71
N TRP A 20 3.36 -9.96 -10.57
CA TRP A 20 4.64 -9.26 -10.49
C TRP A 20 5.65 -10.12 -9.72
N GLU A 21 6.20 -11.15 -10.37
CA GLU A 21 7.12 -12.16 -9.79
C GLU A 21 8.37 -11.58 -9.08
N ARG A 22 8.65 -10.28 -9.22
CA ARG A 22 9.80 -9.59 -8.61
C ARG A 22 9.44 -8.59 -7.52
N LEU A 23 8.16 -8.39 -7.23
CA LEU A 23 7.69 -7.39 -6.27
C LEU A 23 6.99 -8.06 -5.08
N GLU A 24 7.41 -7.71 -3.88
CA GLU A 24 6.67 -8.05 -2.67
C GLU A 24 5.63 -6.96 -2.42
N VAL A 25 4.38 -7.39 -2.18
CA VAL A 25 3.24 -6.48 -1.96
C VAL A 25 2.56 -6.84 -0.66
N ALA A 26 2.38 -5.86 0.24
CA ALA A 26 1.56 -6.01 1.44
C ALA A 26 0.43 -4.99 1.47
N SER A 27 -0.66 -5.32 2.16
CA SER A 27 -1.75 -4.38 2.41
C SER A 27 -2.10 -4.28 3.88
N ALA A 28 -2.33 -3.06 4.35
CA ALA A 28 -2.70 -2.79 5.73
C ALA A 28 -3.74 -1.65 5.82
N GLY A 29 -4.50 -1.60 6.90
CA GLY A 29 -5.43 -0.53 7.20
C GLY A 29 -4.75 0.67 7.85
N VAL A 30 -5.11 1.87 7.42
CA VAL A 30 -4.58 3.12 8.00
C VAL A 30 -5.30 3.48 9.32
N SER A 31 -6.51 2.96 9.52
CA SER A 31 -7.23 3.09 10.79
C SER A 31 -6.62 2.20 11.86
N ALA A 32 -6.72 2.61 13.13
CA ALA A 32 -6.30 1.78 14.25
C ALA A 32 -7.22 0.57 14.44
N ASP A 33 -8.48 0.67 14.03
CA ASP A 33 -9.50 -0.37 14.15
C ASP A 33 -9.56 -1.30 12.91
N ALA A 34 -8.55 -1.25 12.05
CA ALA A 34 -8.48 -2.17 10.92
C ALA A 34 -8.07 -3.57 11.40
N ASP A 35 -8.59 -4.62 10.74
CA ASP A 35 -8.22 -6.00 11.05
C ASP A 35 -6.70 -6.22 11.02
N GLU A 36 -6.01 -5.60 10.06
CA GLU A 36 -4.54 -5.56 9.96
C GLU A 36 -4.09 -4.10 9.92
N PRO A 37 -3.78 -3.46 11.06
CA PRO A 37 -3.38 -2.07 11.10
C PRO A 37 -1.95 -1.87 10.57
N VAL A 38 -1.71 -0.75 9.89
CA VAL A 38 -0.36 -0.42 9.42
C VAL A 38 0.61 -0.27 10.58
N THR A 39 1.78 -0.90 10.43
CA THR A 39 2.90 -0.82 11.38
C THR A 39 4.09 -0.11 10.73
N ALA A 40 5.09 0.27 11.53
CA ALA A 40 6.32 0.86 10.99
C ALA A 40 7.07 -0.13 10.09
N GLU A 41 7.07 -1.41 10.46
CA GLU A 41 7.70 -2.49 9.69
C GLU A 41 7.15 -2.53 8.26
N HIS A 42 5.83 -2.44 8.08
CA HIS A 42 5.19 -2.36 6.75
C HIS A 42 5.73 -1.24 5.85
N LEU A 43 6.25 -0.17 6.45
CA LEU A 43 6.69 1.04 5.74
C LEU A 43 8.20 1.08 5.56
N GLU A 44 8.96 0.48 6.48
CA GLU A 44 10.43 0.51 6.47
C GLU A 44 11.05 -0.29 5.32
N TRP A 45 10.42 -1.39 4.90
CA TRP A 45 10.86 -2.18 3.74
C TRP A 45 10.33 -1.66 2.40
N ALA A 46 9.35 -0.76 2.43
CA ALA A 46 8.62 -0.34 1.24
C ALA A 46 9.38 0.72 0.44
N ASP A 47 9.65 0.46 -0.83
CA ASP A 47 10.16 1.48 -1.76
C ASP A 47 9.05 2.47 -2.14
N ILE A 48 7.82 1.97 -2.27
CA ILE A 48 6.64 2.75 -2.64
C ILE A 48 5.43 2.34 -1.82
N VAL A 49 4.68 3.34 -1.39
CA VAL A 49 3.53 3.20 -0.51
C VAL A 49 2.34 3.89 -1.18
N PHE A 50 1.29 3.14 -1.46
CA PHE A 50 0.08 3.63 -2.11
C PHE A 50 -1.05 3.81 -1.11
N VAL A 51 -1.67 4.99 -1.12
CA VAL A 51 -2.89 5.29 -0.36
C VAL A 51 -4.05 5.60 -1.28
N MET A 52 -5.24 5.17 -0.89
CA MET A 52 -6.51 5.49 -1.57
C MET A 52 -6.72 7.02 -1.66
N GLU A 53 -6.67 7.70 -0.51
CA GLU A 53 -7.06 9.09 -0.35
C GLU A 53 -5.97 9.98 0.29
N ARG A 54 -6.09 11.30 0.10
CA ARG A 54 -5.19 12.29 0.70
C ARG A 54 -5.27 12.30 2.23
N SER A 55 -6.43 11.98 2.79
CA SER A 55 -6.66 11.84 4.23
C SER A 55 -5.77 10.74 4.83
N HIS A 56 -5.70 9.58 4.18
CA HIS A 56 -4.83 8.47 4.54
C HIS A 56 -3.35 8.85 4.47
N ARG A 57 -2.95 9.60 3.43
CA ARG A 57 -1.60 10.14 3.31
C ARG A 57 -1.20 10.96 4.54
N ARG A 58 -2.06 11.89 4.95
CA ARG A 58 -1.81 12.78 6.09
C ARG A 58 -1.69 11.98 7.39
N LYS A 59 -2.59 11.03 7.63
CA LYS A 59 -2.55 10.15 8.82
C LYS A 59 -1.24 9.36 8.89
N LEU A 60 -0.80 8.79 7.77
CA LEU A 60 0.47 8.07 7.70
C LEU A 60 1.68 8.96 7.94
N GLN A 61 1.73 10.15 7.33
CA GLN A 61 2.84 11.08 7.54
C GLN A 61 2.92 11.55 9.00
N GLN A 62 1.78 11.77 9.66
CA GLN A 62 1.74 12.15 11.07
C GLN A 62 2.19 11.03 12.01
N ARG A 63 1.77 9.78 11.75
CA ARG A 63 2.05 8.64 12.63
C ARG A 63 3.41 7.97 12.36
N PHE A 64 3.84 7.95 11.11
CA PHE A 64 4.96 7.13 10.63
C PHE A 64 5.96 7.92 9.77
N GLY A 65 6.03 9.24 9.93
CA GLY A 65 6.90 10.10 9.11
C GLY A 65 8.36 9.65 9.05
N THR A 66 8.89 9.07 10.13
CA THR A 66 10.26 8.52 10.17
C THR A 66 10.40 7.25 9.33
N ALA A 67 9.46 6.30 9.43
CA ALA A 67 9.46 5.06 8.66
C ALA A 67 9.23 5.30 7.16
N LEU A 68 8.57 6.41 6.80
CA LEU A 68 8.32 6.80 5.41
C LEU A 68 9.50 7.52 4.74
N LYS A 69 10.62 7.77 5.44
CA LYS A 69 11.71 8.60 4.89
C LYS A 69 12.31 8.03 3.61
N ASN A 70 12.37 6.71 3.50
CA ASN A 70 12.94 6.00 2.36
C ASN A 70 11.87 5.56 1.35
N ALA A 71 10.59 5.73 1.69
CA ALA A 71 9.46 5.23 0.92
C ALA A 71 8.78 6.35 0.12
N ARG A 72 8.48 6.11 -1.16
CA ARG A 72 7.69 7.03 -1.96
C ARG A 72 6.20 6.90 -1.62
N LEU A 73 5.64 7.90 -0.94
CA LEU A 73 4.21 7.92 -0.62
C LEU A 73 3.35 8.53 -1.75
N THR A 74 2.57 7.70 -2.43
CA THR A 74 1.73 8.06 -3.59
C THR A 74 0.25 7.91 -3.27
N CYS A 75 -0.55 8.94 -3.58
CA CYS A 75 -2.01 8.89 -3.44
C CYS A 75 -2.65 8.55 -4.78
N LEU A 76 -3.46 7.49 -4.82
CA LEU A 76 -4.10 7.01 -6.05
C LEU A 76 -5.37 7.81 -6.41
N GLY A 77 -5.96 8.51 -5.42
CA GLY A 77 -7.17 9.30 -5.60
C GLY A 77 -8.40 8.42 -5.81
N ILE A 78 -8.41 7.26 -5.15
CA ILE A 78 -9.48 6.27 -5.19
C ILE A 78 -10.32 6.51 -3.93
N PRO A 79 -11.63 6.76 -4.06
CA PRO A 79 -12.51 6.87 -2.90
C PRO A 79 -12.58 5.54 -2.12
N ASP A 80 -12.69 5.59 -0.80
CA ASP A 80 -12.77 4.42 0.08
C ASP A 80 -14.17 3.75 0.08
N ASN A 81 -14.82 3.69 -1.08
CA ASN A 81 -16.16 3.14 -1.28
C ASN A 81 -16.16 1.74 -1.92
N PHE A 82 -14.99 1.11 -2.00
CA PHE A 82 -14.82 -0.22 -2.58
C PHE A 82 -14.60 -1.25 -1.48
N ALA A 83 -15.18 -2.44 -1.66
CA ALA A 83 -14.81 -3.58 -0.83
C ALA A 83 -13.42 -4.09 -1.23
N LEU A 84 -12.64 -4.55 -0.25
CA LEU A 84 -11.28 -5.09 -0.42
C LEU A 84 -11.18 -6.16 -1.53
N THR A 85 -12.20 -7.00 -1.65
CA THR A 85 -12.28 -8.11 -2.61
C THR A 85 -13.06 -7.76 -3.88
N GLU A 86 -13.43 -6.49 -4.07
CA GLU A 86 -14.20 -6.06 -5.22
C GLU A 86 -13.34 -6.10 -6.50
N PRO A 87 -13.75 -6.85 -7.54
CA PRO A 87 -12.98 -6.94 -8.78
C PRO A 87 -12.72 -5.59 -9.46
N GLY A 88 -13.65 -4.63 -9.29
CA GLY A 88 -13.49 -3.26 -9.79
C GLY A 88 -12.32 -2.53 -9.14
N LEU A 89 -12.12 -2.71 -7.84
CA LEU A 89 -11.00 -2.14 -7.09
C LEU A 89 -9.67 -2.72 -7.56
N VAL A 90 -9.60 -4.03 -7.73
CA VAL A 90 -8.37 -4.73 -8.16
C VAL A 90 -7.90 -4.19 -9.51
N ARG A 91 -8.79 -4.11 -10.50
CA ARG A 91 -8.45 -3.58 -11.83
C ARG A 91 -8.02 -2.11 -11.78
N LEU A 92 -8.63 -1.32 -10.91
CA LEU A 92 -8.32 0.10 -10.80
C LEU A 92 -6.98 0.33 -10.09
N LEU A 93 -6.69 -0.47 -9.06
CA LEU A 93 -5.38 -0.53 -8.41
C LEU A 93 -4.30 -0.93 -9.40
N GLU A 94 -4.48 -2.01 -10.15
CA GLU A 94 -3.54 -2.45 -11.18
C GLU A 94 -3.24 -1.34 -12.19
N ALA A 95 -4.28 -0.71 -12.75
CA ALA A 95 -4.13 0.36 -13.73
C ALA A 95 -3.40 1.60 -13.17
N LYS A 96 -3.59 1.90 -11.89
CA LYS A 96 -3.00 3.07 -11.22
C LYS A 96 -1.59 2.81 -10.70
N VAL A 97 -1.30 1.59 -10.26
CA VAL A 97 -0.02 1.19 -9.68
C VAL A 97 1.00 0.87 -10.77
N THR A 98 0.59 0.24 -11.88
CA THR A 98 1.49 -0.16 -12.99
C THR A 98 2.41 0.97 -13.50
N PRO A 99 1.94 2.22 -13.71
CA PRO A 99 2.80 3.32 -14.16
C PRO A 99 3.85 3.75 -13.14
N HIS A 100 3.72 3.39 -11.87
CA HIS A 100 4.65 3.74 -10.80
C HIS A 100 5.71 2.66 -10.55
N LEU A 101 5.57 1.48 -11.16
CA LEU A 101 6.44 0.32 -10.99
C LEU A 101 7.40 0.10 -12.19
N ARG A 102 7.58 1.11 -13.04
CA ARG A 102 8.47 1.09 -14.21
C ARG A 102 9.80 1.74 -13.94
#